data_AF-G8TL50-F1
#
_entry.id   AF-G8TL50-F1
#
_cell.length_a   1.000
_cell.length_b   1.000
_cell.length_c   1.000
_cell.angle_alpha   90.00
_cell.angle_beta   90.00
_cell.angle_gamma   90.00
#
_symmetry.space_group_name_H-M   'P 1'
#
loop_
_entity.id
_entity.type
_entity.pdbx_description
1 polymer ?
#
loop_
_entity_poly.entity_id
_entity_poly.type
_entity_poly.pdbx_seq_one_letter_code
_entity_poly.pdbx_strand_id
1 'polypeptide(L)'
;MNSQEGFSIRARVRSFRYALEGIAAFFQSEHNAWLHFMATVAVITLATLVGVTKTEMLALVFAIGFVWVAEMFNTCIEKVMDFVSDQRHKDIKFIKDLAAGAVLVAAITALVVGAVVFIPKLF
;
A
#
# COMPACT_ATOMS: atom_id res chain seq x y z
N MET A 1 -24.10 -29.31 -13.48
CA MET A 1 -24.57 -28.21 -14.33
C MET A 1 -24.86 -27.03 -13.42
N ASN A 2 -23.99 -26.01 -13.39
CA ASN A 2 -24.47 -24.65 -13.12
C ASN A 2 -23.55 -23.65 -13.80
N SER A 3 -24.17 -22.95 -14.73
CA SER A 3 -23.72 -21.89 -15.62
C SER A 3 -22.39 -21.24 -15.26
N GLN A 4 -21.44 -21.30 -16.21
CA GLN A 4 -20.46 -20.23 -16.35
C GLN A 4 -21.24 -18.92 -16.42
N GLU A 5 -21.17 -18.10 -15.36
CA GLU A 5 -21.74 -16.76 -15.40
C GLU A 5 -21.02 -16.00 -16.51
N GLY A 6 -21.75 -15.73 -17.60
CA GLY A 6 -21.25 -14.91 -18.69
C GLY A 6 -20.73 -13.58 -18.17
N PHE A 7 -19.73 -13.04 -18.84
CA PHE A 7 -19.07 -11.77 -18.55
C PHE A 7 -20.07 -10.67 -18.14
N SER A 8 -20.30 -10.49 -16.83
CA SER A 8 -21.32 -9.58 -16.32
C SER A 8 -20.67 -8.29 -15.85
N ILE A 9 -20.86 -7.22 -16.64
CA ILE A 9 -20.41 -5.86 -16.28
C ILE A 9 -20.97 -5.45 -14.91
N ARG A 10 -22.19 -5.89 -14.58
CA ARG A 10 -22.83 -5.65 -13.27
C ARG A 10 -22.10 -6.34 -12.11
N ALA A 11 -21.57 -7.55 -12.33
CA ALA A 11 -20.77 -8.25 -11.32
C ALA A 11 -19.42 -7.56 -11.10
N ARG A 12 -18.78 -7.07 -12.18
CA ARG A 12 -17.51 -6.32 -12.09
C ARG A 12 -17.67 -4.98 -11.40
N VAL A 13 -18.68 -4.18 -11.74
CA VAL A 13 -18.96 -2.91 -11.05
C VAL A 13 -19.15 -3.15 -9.54
N ARG A 14 -19.77 -4.27 -9.18
CA ARG A 14 -19.95 -4.67 -7.77
C ARG A 14 -18.62 -5.03 -7.09
N SER A 15 -17.72 -5.75 -7.76
CA SER A 15 -16.39 -6.06 -7.19
C SER A 15 -15.52 -4.82 -7.00
N PHE A 16 -15.61 -3.84 -7.91
CA PHE A 16 -14.95 -2.54 -7.72
C PHE A 16 -15.49 -1.80 -6.49
N ARG A 17 -16.82 -1.82 -6.28
CA ARG A 17 -17.42 -1.21 -5.09
C ARG A 17 -16.89 -1.88 -3.80
N TYR A 18 -16.84 -3.20 -3.75
CA TYR A 18 -16.29 -3.91 -2.58
C TYR A 18 -14.81 -3.61 -2.34
N ALA A 19 -14.01 -3.48 -3.40
CA ALA A 19 -12.62 -3.08 -3.27
C ALA A 19 -12.47 -1.66 -2.70
N LEU A 20 -13.30 -0.71 -3.16
CA LEU A 20 -13.33 0.67 -2.64
C LEU A 20 -13.79 0.74 -1.19
N GLU A 21 -14.82 -0.02 -0.82
CA GLU A 21 -15.27 -0.15 0.57
C GLU A 21 -14.14 -0.70 1.46
N GLY A 22 -13.40 -1.71 0.98
CA GLY A 22 -12.23 -2.26 1.68
C GLY A 22 -11.11 -1.25 1.89
N ILE A 23 -10.77 -0.46 0.85
CA ILE A 23 -9.77 0.62 0.96
C ILE A 23 -10.25 1.68 1.96
N ALA A 24 -11.51 2.11 1.87
CA ALA A 24 -12.07 3.10 2.79
C ALA A 24 -12.05 2.63 4.25
N ALA A 25 -12.31 1.35 4.49
CA ALA A 25 -12.23 0.75 5.82
C ALA A 25 -10.78 0.69 6.34
N PHE A 26 -9.81 0.38 5.47
CA PHE A 26 -8.38 0.37 5.81
C PHE A 26 -7.89 1.76 6.27
N PHE A 27 -8.27 2.83 5.58
CA PHE A 27 -7.93 4.21 5.99
C PHE A 27 -8.55 4.63 7.33
N GLN A 28 -9.65 4.00 7.75
CA GLN A 28 -10.29 4.27 9.03
C GLN A 28 -9.68 3.46 10.18
N SER A 29 -9.15 2.26 9.90
CA SER A 29 -8.59 1.39 10.93
C SER A 29 -7.13 1.66 11.25
N GLU A 30 -6.32 2.03 10.24
CA GLU A 30 -4.87 2.10 10.39
C GLU A 30 -4.35 3.53 10.50
N HIS A 31 -3.68 3.85 11.61
CA HIS A 31 -3.02 5.14 11.76
C HIS A 31 -1.86 5.31 10.76
N ASN A 32 -1.10 4.24 10.50
CA ASN A 32 0.01 4.25 9.55
C ASN A 32 -0.45 4.55 8.12
N ALA A 33 -1.68 4.21 7.74
CA ALA A 33 -2.25 4.57 6.45
C ALA A 33 -2.29 6.10 6.24
N TRP A 34 -2.62 6.88 7.29
CA TRP A 34 -2.59 8.34 7.20
C TRP A 34 -1.17 8.89 7.00
N LEU A 35 -0.18 8.30 7.66
CA LEU A 35 1.22 8.68 7.48
C LEU A 35 1.68 8.42 6.04
N HIS A 36 1.39 7.23 5.50
CA HIS A 36 1.71 6.90 4.11
C HIS A 36 0.98 7.80 3.10
N PHE A 37 -0.25 8.21 3.41
CA PHE A 37 -1.00 9.18 2.60
C PHE A 37 -0.38 10.55 2.59
N MET A 38 -0.05 11.11 3.75
CA MET A 38 0.62 12.40 3.85
C MET A 38 1.97 12.38 3.11
N ALA A 39 2.74 11.30 3.28
CA ALA A 39 4.00 11.10 2.55
C ALA A 39 3.78 11.04 1.03
N THR A 40 2.75 10.31 0.58
CA THR A 40 2.37 10.23 -0.84
C THR A 40 2.05 11.61 -1.41
N VAL A 41 1.20 12.38 -0.73
CA VAL A 41 0.83 13.75 -1.16
C VAL A 41 2.06 14.64 -1.22
N ALA A 42 2.94 14.57 -0.22
CA ALA A 42 4.17 15.36 -0.18
C ALA A 42 5.11 15.02 -1.36
N VAL A 43 5.34 13.73 -1.62
CA VAL A 43 6.22 13.27 -2.72
C VAL A 43 5.66 13.68 -4.08
N ILE A 44 4.37 13.52 -4.32
CA ILE A 44 3.74 13.91 -5.60
C ILE A 44 3.78 15.43 -5.78
N THR A 45 3.53 16.20 -4.72
CA THR A 45 3.62 17.67 -4.76
C THR A 45 5.05 18.12 -5.04
N LEU A 46 6.04 17.53 -4.39
CA LEU A 46 7.44 17.86 -4.65
C LEU A 46 7.86 17.50 -6.08
N ALA A 47 7.42 16.33 -6.57
CA ALA A 47 7.68 15.87 -7.93
C ALA A 47 7.16 16.85 -8.99
N THR A 48 5.96 17.39 -8.80
CA THR A 48 5.39 18.37 -9.74
C THR A 48 6.08 19.73 -9.66
N LEU A 49 6.48 20.18 -8.46
CA LEU A 49 7.18 21.46 -8.27
C LEU A 49 8.60 21.46 -8.85
N VAL A 50 9.31 20.34 -8.75
CA VAL A 50 10.72 20.22 -9.14
C VAL A 50 10.89 19.83 -10.62
N GLY A 51 9.78 19.57 -11.34
CA GLY A 51 9.81 19.28 -12.77
C GLY A 51 10.45 17.92 -13.09
N VAL A 52 10.04 16.87 -12.37
CA VAL A 52 10.50 15.51 -12.67
C VAL A 52 10.00 15.05 -14.05
N THR A 53 10.81 14.26 -14.74
CA THR A 53 10.48 13.66 -16.02
C THR A 53 9.38 12.61 -15.88
N LYS A 54 8.76 12.22 -17.00
CA LYS A 54 7.73 11.17 -17.01
C LYS A 54 8.24 9.85 -16.45
N THR A 55 9.49 9.48 -16.74
CA THR A 55 10.10 8.24 -16.26
C THR A 55 10.37 8.28 -14.76
N GLU A 56 10.87 9.40 -14.25
CA GLU A 56 11.05 9.63 -12.81
C GLU A 56 9.71 9.58 -12.06
N MET A 57 8.67 10.21 -12.61
CA MET A 57 7.31 10.14 -12.06
C MET A 57 6.78 8.69 -12.03
N LEU A 58 6.98 7.91 -13.10
CA LEU A 58 6.58 6.49 -13.12
C LEU A 58 7.29 5.72 -12.01
N ALA A 59 8.60 5.92 -11.82
CA ALA A 59 9.35 5.27 -10.74
C ALA A 59 8.80 5.63 -9.34
N LEU A 60 8.49 6.92 -9.11
CA LEU A 60 7.88 7.37 -7.86
C LEU A 60 6.49 6.74 -7.65
N VAL A 61 5.64 6.72 -8.68
CA VAL A 61 4.31 6.11 -8.60
C VAL A 61 4.39 4.62 -8.28
N PHE A 62 5.32 3.88 -8.90
CA PHE A 62 5.53 2.47 -8.60
C PHE A 62 6.02 2.25 -7.18
N ALA A 63 6.97 3.06 -6.71
CA ALA A 63 7.49 2.97 -5.35
C ALA A 63 6.41 3.25 -4.30
N ILE A 64 5.62 4.31 -4.49
CA ILE A 64 4.48 4.65 -3.62
C ILE A 64 3.45 3.53 -3.64
N GLY A 65 3.07 3.05 -4.83
CA GLY A 65 2.11 1.95 -4.97
C GLY A 65 2.58 0.67 -4.26
N PHE A 66 3.88 0.37 -4.32
CA PHE A 66 4.44 -0.79 -3.63
C PHE A 66 4.33 -0.67 -2.10
N VAL A 67 4.59 0.52 -1.53
CA VAL A 67 4.40 0.78 -0.10
C VAL A 67 2.94 0.56 0.31
N TRP A 68 1.98 1.08 -0.46
CA TRP A 68 0.55 0.89 -0.19
C TRP A 68 0.12 -0.58 -0.23
N VAL A 69 0.60 -1.33 -1.22
CA VAL A 69 0.32 -2.76 -1.32
C VAL A 69 0.90 -3.52 -0.13
N ALA A 70 2.14 -3.22 0.26
CA ALA A 70 2.78 -3.83 1.43
C ALA A 70 2.01 -3.52 2.72
N GLU A 71 1.59 -2.27 2.93
CA GLU A 71 0.84 -1.85 4.11
C GLU A 71 -0.54 -2.54 4.18
N MET A 72 -1.27 -2.60 3.05
CA MET A 72 -2.56 -3.30 3.00
C MET A 72 -2.40 -4.81 3.29
N PHE A 73 -1.32 -5.44 2.80
CA PHE A 73 -1.04 -6.83 3.15
C PHE A 73 -0.65 -7.00 4.61
N ASN A 74 0.12 -6.08 5.19
CA ASN A 74 0.42 -6.09 6.62
C ASN A 74 -0.87 -6.08 7.44
N THR A 75 -1.78 -5.15 7.16
CA THR A 75 -3.06 -5.05 7.87
C THR A 75 -3.94 -6.29 7.68
N CYS A 76 -3.97 -6.88 6.47
CA CYS A 76 -4.67 -8.13 6.24
C CYS A 76 -4.10 -9.26 7.12
N ILE A 77 -2.76 -9.39 7.17
CA ILE A 77 -2.09 -10.41 7.98
C ILE A 77 -2.36 -10.18 9.47
N GLU A 78 -2.23 -8.94 9.95
CA GLU A 78 -2.51 -8.58 11.34
C GLU A 78 -3.93 -8.95 11.74
N LYS A 79 -4.94 -8.55 10.95
CA LYS A 79 -6.36 -8.85 11.22
C LYS A 79 -6.67 -10.35 11.18
N VAL A 80 -6.07 -11.09 10.24
CA VAL A 80 -6.21 -12.56 10.20
C VAL A 80 -5.58 -13.20 11.43
N MET A 81 -4.38 -12.75 11.83
CA MET A 81 -3.71 -13.28 13.02
C MET A 81 -4.48 -12.96 14.32
N ASP A 82 -5.04 -11.76 14.44
CA ASP A 82 -5.92 -11.38 15.56
C ASP A 82 -7.20 -12.22 15.60
N PHE A 83 -7.74 -12.58 14.45
CA PHE A 83 -8.90 -13.46 14.37
C PHE A 83 -8.57 -14.91 14.76
N VAL A 84 -7.36 -15.40 14.43
CA VAL A 84 -6.97 -16.80 14.65
C VAL A 84 -6.71 -17.11 16.13
N SER A 85 -6.10 -16.21 16.90
CA SER A 85 -5.91 -16.41 18.34
C SER A 85 -5.71 -15.11 19.10
N ASP A 86 -6.45 -14.97 20.18
CA ASP A 86 -6.37 -13.84 21.12
C ASP A 86 -5.23 -14.01 22.15
N GLN A 87 -4.59 -15.20 22.20
CA GLN A 87 -3.44 -15.45 23.06
C GLN A 87 -2.12 -15.09 22.36
N ARG A 88 -1.18 -14.49 23.09
CA ARG A 88 0.16 -14.14 22.57
C ARG A 88 0.99 -15.40 22.31
N HIS A 89 0.80 -16.02 21.15
CA HIS A 89 1.66 -17.08 20.63
C HIS A 89 2.93 -16.49 20.00
N LYS A 90 4.08 -17.12 20.25
CA LYS A 90 5.37 -16.68 19.70
C LYS A 90 5.37 -16.65 18.17
N ASP A 91 4.69 -17.60 17.53
CA ASP A 91 4.62 -17.68 16.07
C ASP A 91 3.77 -16.56 15.46
N ILE A 92 2.65 -16.21 16.10
CA ILE A 92 1.81 -15.07 15.69
C ILE A 92 2.61 -13.77 15.76
N LYS A 93 3.38 -13.58 16.85
CA LYS A 93 4.26 -12.43 16.98
C LYS A 93 5.25 -12.38 15.81
N PHE A 94 5.92 -13.49 15.52
CA PHE A 94 6.88 -13.57 14.42
C PHE A 94 6.24 -13.22 13.06
N ILE A 95 5.05 -13.73 12.77
CA ILE A 95 4.33 -13.43 11.53
C ILE A 95 4.01 -11.94 11.41
N LYS A 96 3.50 -11.32 12.47
CA LYS A 96 3.22 -9.87 12.50
C LYS A 96 4.49 -9.05 12.35
N ASP A 97 5.55 -9.39 13.07
CA ASP A 97 6.84 -8.72 12.99
C ASP A 97 7.43 -8.81 11.57
N LEU A 98 7.28 -9.96 10.91
CA LEU A 98 7.73 -10.16 9.53
C LEU A 98 6.91 -9.33 8.53
N ALA A 99 5.58 -9.25 8.71
CA ALA A 99 4.69 -8.45 7.87
C ALA A 99 5.02 -6.94 7.98
N ALA A 100 5.24 -6.45 9.20
CA ALA A 100 5.70 -5.08 9.43
C ALA A 100 7.11 -4.85 8.83
N GLY A 101 7.99 -5.85 8.90
CA GLY A 101 9.29 -5.84 8.24
C GLY A 101 9.19 -5.68 6.72
N ALA A 102 8.19 -6.29 6.07
CA ALA A 102 7.97 -6.13 4.64
C ALA A 102 7.57 -4.69 4.27
N VAL A 103 6.74 -4.03 5.09
CA VAL A 103 6.41 -2.60 4.94
C VAL A 103 7.67 -1.74 5.06
N LEU A 104 8.53 -2.03 6.05
CA LEU A 104 9.78 -1.30 6.23
C LEU A 104 10.70 -1.41 5.00
N VAL A 105 10.84 -2.60 4.42
CA VAL A 105 11.60 -2.80 3.19
C VAL A 105 11.01 -1.98 2.05
N ALA A 106 9.68 -2.01 1.86
CA ALA A 106 9.02 -1.21 0.84
C ALA A 106 9.25 0.30 1.03
N ALA A 107 9.17 0.78 2.27
CA ALA A 107 9.42 2.19 2.61
C ALA A 107 10.87 2.61 2.33
N ILE A 108 11.85 1.77 2.66
CA ILE A 108 13.26 2.01 2.32
C ILE A 108 13.47 2.04 0.81
N THR A 109 12.85 1.11 0.06
CA THR A 109 12.90 1.13 -1.40
C THR A 109 12.34 2.44 -1.95
N ALA A 110 11.19 2.90 -1.44
CA ALA A 110 10.61 4.17 -1.86
C ALA A 110 11.49 5.38 -1.51
N LEU A 111 12.14 5.37 -0.36
CA LEU A 111 13.11 6.39 0.03
C LEU A 111 14.30 6.44 -0.94
N VAL A 112 14.86 5.29 -1.32
CA VAL A 112 15.97 5.21 -2.27
C VAL A 112 15.55 5.73 -3.65
N VAL A 113 14.39 5.32 -4.16
CA VAL A 113 13.85 5.83 -5.43
C VAL A 113 13.66 7.35 -5.35
N GLY A 114 13.07 7.86 -4.26
CA GLY A 114 12.91 9.28 -4.03
C GLY A 114 14.24 10.02 -4.03
N ALA A 115 15.26 9.51 -3.33
CA ALA A 115 16.59 10.11 -3.29
C ALA A 115 17.22 10.19 -4.69
N VAL A 116 17.15 9.11 -5.48
CA VAL A 116 17.67 9.08 -6.86
C VAL A 116 16.99 10.11 -7.75
N VAL A 117 15.68 10.33 -7.57
CA VAL A 117 14.92 11.29 -8.37
C VAL A 117 15.12 12.74 -7.91
N PHE A 118 15.09 12.99 -6.61
CA PHE A 118 15.06 14.36 -6.06
C PHE A 118 16.44 14.98 -5.83
N ILE A 119 17.46 14.20 -5.43
CA ILE A 119 18.80 14.76 -5.13
C ILE A 119 19.38 15.51 -6.34
N PRO A 120 19.39 14.97 -7.57
CA PRO A 120 19.97 15.66 -8.74
C PRO A 120 19.19 16.88 -9.21
N LYS A 121 18.00 17.14 -8.63
CA LYS A 121 17.15 18.26 -9.01
C LYS A 121 17.19 19.41 -7.99
N LEU A 122 17.65 19.12 -6.78
CA LEU A 122 17.77 20.08 -5.69
C LEU A 122 19.21 20.65 -5.55
N PHE A 123 20.18 20.02 -6.20
CA PHE A 123 21.59 20.40 -6.26
C PHE A 123 22.07 20.37 -7.71
#